data_AF-A0A964MEJ4-F1
#
_entry.id   AF-A0A964MEJ4-F1
#
_cell.length_a   1.000
_cell.length_b   1.000
_cell.length_c   1.000
_cell.angle_alpha   90.00
_cell.angle_beta   90.00
_cell.angle_gamma   90.00
#
_symmetry.space_group_name_H-M   'P 1'
#
loop_
_entity.id
_entity.type
_entity.pdbx_description
1 polymer ?
#
loop_
_entity_poly.entity_id
_entity_poly.type
_entity_poly.pdbx_seq_one_letter_code
_entity_poly.pdbx_strand_id
1 'polypeptide(L)'
;MAPTAGGNAMKQRLLLGLTLSLMATAALAQMRPPPFMGGVPGMAQMRAIDMQRHQARTLLYREALEELRKNPKAADVPDCAPGSTGLCLKQAQPVTPAADVAPLVKRRVALLVGNTAYKMPIPPLETPAADVAKIAEVLRSRFGYEVQVLNNAGKGDIVSAVNRIAADVQADDSVLLFYAGHGYLMEDTDMGFWIPVDASVKTAANWISNTDISKLLKAIPAKQLILVSDSCFSGSLTKEQKVNADGIKREDVLRRRSVVVLSSGGEEPVSDEGRNGHSVFAWNLITTLEATGGITPGTEVWRSVHGGVTKDFPQQPQYGAVVSAGHMAGGEYLFEVP
;
A
#
# COMPACT_ATOMS: atom_id res chain seq x y z
N MET A 1 -65.43 -15.98 16.91
CA MET A 1 -64.49 -16.29 15.81
C MET A 1 -63.73 -15.02 15.47
N ALA A 2 -62.47 -14.91 15.88
CA ALA A 2 -61.58 -13.80 15.53
C ALA A 2 -60.32 -14.40 14.89
N PRO A 3 -59.91 -13.99 13.68
CA PRO A 3 -58.74 -14.58 13.05
C PRO A 3 -57.45 -13.92 13.56
N THR A 4 -56.45 -14.76 13.73
CA THR A 4 -55.10 -14.47 14.21
C THR A 4 -54.27 -13.71 13.16
N ALA A 5 -53.96 -12.44 13.43
CA ALA A 5 -53.01 -11.62 12.67
C ALA A 5 -51.57 -11.82 13.19
N GLY A 6 -51.02 -13.04 13.07
CA GLY A 6 -49.67 -13.37 13.57
C GLY A 6 -48.70 -13.97 12.54
N GLY A 7 -49.20 -14.42 11.38
CA GLY A 7 -48.42 -15.24 10.45
C GLY A 7 -47.58 -14.51 9.39
N ASN A 8 -47.84 -13.21 9.14
CA ASN A 8 -47.27 -12.51 7.98
C ASN A 8 -45.97 -11.76 8.27
N ALA A 9 -45.76 -11.28 9.50
CA ALA A 9 -44.54 -10.54 9.86
C ALA A 9 -43.30 -11.44 9.96
N MET A 10 -43.48 -12.72 10.35
CA MET A 10 -42.37 -13.67 10.49
C MET A 10 -41.89 -14.20 9.13
N LYS A 11 -42.80 -14.39 8.16
CA LYS A 11 -42.45 -14.79 6.78
C LYS A 11 -41.76 -13.68 5.99
N GLN A 12 -42.15 -12.41 6.18
CA GLN A 12 -41.48 -11.28 5.55
C GLN A 12 -40.07 -11.03 6.10
N ARG A 13 -39.84 -11.22 7.42
CA ARG A 13 -38.49 -11.14 8.00
C ARG A 13 -37.57 -12.28 7.55
N LEU A 14 -38.12 -13.49 7.36
CA LEU A 14 -37.35 -14.62 6.86
C LEU A 14 -36.97 -14.47 5.38
N LEU A 15 -37.88 -13.95 4.54
CA LEU A 15 -37.59 -13.65 3.13
C LEU A 15 -36.57 -12.52 2.97
N LEU A 16 -36.65 -11.44 3.77
CA LEU A 16 -35.67 -10.35 3.74
C LEU A 16 -34.27 -10.83 4.21
N GLY A 17 -34.21 -11.73 5.20
CA GLY A 17 -32.97 -12.32 5.66
C GLY A 17 -32.34 -13.25 4.61
N LEU A 18 -33.16 -14.05 3.90
CA LEU A 18 -32.68 -14.93 2.83
C LEU A 18 -32.21 -14.15 1.60
N THR A 19 -32.89 -13.07 1.20
CA THR A 19 -32.49 -12.26 0.04
C THR A 19 -31.24 -11.43 0.33
N LEU A 20 -31.07 -10.89 1.55
CA LEU A 20 -29.85 -10.20 1.94
C LEU A 20 -28.66 -11.18 2.03
N SER A 21 -28.90 -12.40 2.51
CA SER A 21 -27.90 -13.47 2.52
C SER A 21 -27.52 -13.93 1.10
N LEU A 22 -28.48 -14.07 0.19
CA LEU A 22 -28.21 -14.44 -1.21
C LEU A 22 -27.43 -13.36 -1.97
N MET A 23 -27.78 -12.08 -1.76
CA MET A 23 -27.10 -10.93 -2.34
C MET A 23 -25.67 -10.80 -1.82
N ALA A 24 -25.45 -11.05 -0.52
CA ALA A 24 -24.11 -11.10 0.07
C ALA A 24 -23.29 -12.25 -0.53
N THR A 25 -23.86 -13.46 -0.65
CA THR A 25 -23.16 -14.61 -1.28
C THR A 25 -22.88 -14.40 -2.77
N ALA A 26 -23.74 -13.71 -3.51
CA ALA A 26 -23.53 -13.39 -4.93
C ALA A 26 -22.47 -12.29 -5.12
N ALA A 27 -22.46 -11.26 -4.27
CA ALA A 27 -21.40 -10.24 -4.27
C ALA A 27 -20.03 -10.84 -3.88
N LEU A 28 -20.03 -11.78 -2.94
CA LEU A 28 -18.84 -12.55 -2.55
C LEU A 28 -18.34 -13.51 -3.64
N ALA A 29 -19.25 -14.13 -4.40
CA ALA A 29 -18.88 -14.97 -5.54
C ALA A 29 -18.31 -14.16 -6.72
N GLN A 30 -18.70 -12.89 -6.87
CA GLN A 30 -18.12 -11.97 -7.86
C GLN A 30 -16.72 -11.45 -7.46
N MET A 31 -16.30 -11.67 -6.22
CA MET A 31 -14.95 -11.28 -5.74
C MET A 31 -13.89 -12.32 -6.08
N ARG A 32 -14.26 -13.55 -6.44
CA ARG A 32 -13.32 -14.57 -6.91
C ARG A 32 -13.40 -14.63 -8.44
N PRO A 33 -12.28 -14.43 -9.17
CA PRO A 33 -12.32 -14.56 -10.63
C PRO A 33 -12.73 -15.99 -11.02
N PRO A 34 -13.53 -16.15 -12.09
CA PRO A 34 -13.62 -17.46 -12.73
C PRO A 34 -12.22 -17.85 -13.24
N PRO A 35 -11.81 -19.13 -13.13
CA PRO A 35 -10.57 -19.59 -13.75
C PRO A 35 -10.61 -19.31 -15.25
N PHE A 36 -9.51 -18.82 -15.82
CA PHE A 36 -9.44 -18.43 -17.23
C PHE A 36 -9.55 -19.65 -18.15
N MET A 37 -10.77 -20.06 -18.49
CA MET A 37 -11.02 -20.97 -19.60
C MET A 37 -10.87 -20.21 -20.93
N GLY A 38 -9.65 -20.14 -21.48
CA GLY A 38 -9.43 -19.66 -22.85
C GLY A 38 -8.20 -18.79 -23.13
N GLY A 39 -7.26 -18.65 -22.20
CA GLY A 39 -6.08 -17.78 -22.35
C GLY A 39 -6.27 -16.38 -21.75
N VAL A 40 -5.24 -15.54 -21.84
CA VAL A 40 -5.21 -14.19 -21.23
C VAL A 40 -6.31 -13.32 -21.87
N PRO A 41 -7.25 -12.74 -21.09
CA PRO A 41 -8.28 -11.87 -21.62
C PRO A 41 -7.69 -10.69 -22.40
N GLY A 42 -8.39 -10.21 -23.42
CA GLY A 42 -7.99 -8.96 -24.08
C GLY A 42 -8.08 -7.76 -23.13
N MET A 43 -7.33 -6.70 -23.40
CA MET A 43 -7.25 -5.48 -22.56
C MET A 43 -8.61 -4.87 -22.20
N ALA A 44 -9.58 -4.90 -23.13
CA ALA A 44 -10.93 -4.39 -22.89
C ALA A 44 -11.72 -5.26 -21.89
N GLN A 45 -11.51 -6.58 -21.92
CA GLN A 45 -12.16 -7.50 -21.00
C GLN A 45 -11.58 -7.38 -19.60
N MET A 46 -10.26 -7.21 -19.48
CA MET A 46 -9.62 -6.93 -18.18
C MET A 46 -10.17 -5.64 -17.57
N ARG A 47 -10.19 -4.52 -18.30
CA ARG A 47 -10.77 -3.26 -17.79
C ARG A 47 -12.22 -3.38 -17.30
N ALA A 48 -13.03 -4.22 -17.96
CA ALA A 48 -14.41 -4.46 -17.53
C ALA A 48 -14.46 -5.24 -16.20
N ILE A 49 -13.59 -6.23 -16.03
CA ILE A 49 -13.43 -6.97 -14.77
C ILE A 49 -13.01 -6.03 -13.65
N ASP A 50 -12.07 -5.13 -13.91
CA ASP A 50 -11.54 -4.16 -12.94
C ASP A 50 -12.65 -3.24 -12.43
N MET A 51 -13.45 -2.72 -13.36
CA MET A 51 -14.61 -1.88 -13.05
C MET A 51 -15.64 -2.63 -12.22
N GLN A 52 -15.95 -3.90 -12.55
CA GLN A 52 -16.87 -4.71 -11.75
C GLN A 52 -16.34 -4.95 -10.33
N ARG A 53 -15.04 -5.22 -10.18
CA ARG A 53 -14.38 -5.39 -8.88
C ARG A 53 -14.36 -4.12 -8.06
N HIS A 54 -14.10 -2.98 -8.69
CA HIS A 54 -14.22 -1.68 -8.02
C HIS A 54 -15.65 -1.50 -7.50
N GLN A 55 -16.66 -1.67 -8.35
CA GLN A 55 -18.07 -1.57 -7.94
C GLN A 55 -18.41 -2.51 -6.78
N ALA A 56 -17.96 -3.77 -6.82
CA ALA A 56 -18.19 -4.73 -5.74
C ALA A 56 -17.54 -4.27 -4.42
N ARG A 57 -16.31 -3.73 -4.46
CA ARG A 57 -15.63 -3.15 -3.30
C ARG A 57 -16.35 -1.91 -2.77
N THR A 58 -16.81 -1.02 -3.65
CA THR A 58 -17.60 0.15 -3.27
C THR A 58 -18.88 -0.25 -2.54
N LEU A 59 -19.53 -1.34 -2.97
CA LEU A 59 -20.69 -1.88 -2.28
C LEU A 59 -20.32 -2.56 -0.96
N LEU A 60 -19.20 -3.30 -0.91
CA LEU A 60 -18.69 -3.94 0.31
C LEU A 60 -18.43 -2.92 1.40
N TYR A 61 -17.76 -1.82 1.06
CA TYR A 61 -17.34 -0.78 2.00
C TYR A 61 -18.36 0.36 2.19
N ARG A 62 -19.57 0.25 1.64
CA ARG A 62 -20.54 1.36 1.56
C ARG A 62 -20.72 2.10 2.88
N GLU A 63 -20.91 1.37 3.99
CA GLU A 63 -21.11 1.97 5.33
C GLU A 63 -19.87 2.75 5.79
N ALA A 64 -18.67 2.19 5.69
CA ALA A 64 -17.42 2.88 6.03
C ALA A 64 -17.17 4.10 5.13
N LEU A 65 -17.51 4.01 3.84
CA LEU A 65 -17.38 5.13 2.90
C LEU A 65 -18.38 6.25 3.20
N GLU A 66 -19.62 5.93 3.60
CA GLU A 66 -20.58 6.93 4.08
C GLU A 66 -20.12 7.60 5.38
N GLU A 67 -19.52 6.84 6.30
CA GLU A 67 -18.89 7.40 7.50
C GLU A 67 -17.79 8.41 7.11
N LEU A 68 -16.87 8.03 6.22
CA LEU A 68 -15.78 8.91 5.76
C LEU A 68 -16.28 10.16 5.04
N ARG A 69 -17.39 10.08 4.28
CA ARG A 69 -18.00 11.28 3.68
C ARG A 69 -18.56 12.24 4.72
N LYS A 70 -19.08 11.73 5.84
CA LYS A 70 -19.60 12.56 6.95
C LYS A 70 -18.49 13.06 7.86
N ASN A 71 -17.46 12.24 8.08
CA ASN A 71 -16.32 12.52 8.91
C ASN A 71 -15.04 11.98 8.22
N PRO A 72 -14.38 12.81 7.38
CA PRO A 72 -13.15 12.39 6.68
C PRO A 72 -12.02 11.94 7.62
N LYS A 73 -12.07 12.36 8.88
CA LYS A 73 -11.09 12.00 9.92
C LYS A 73 -11.43 10.71 10.66
N ALA A 74 -12.45 9.96 10.26
CA ALA A 74 -12.84 8.72 10.94
C ALA A 74 -11.72 7.65 10.92
N ALA A 75 -10.81 7.73 9.95
CA ALA A 75 -9.62 6.88 9.86
C ALA A 75 -8.36 7.51 10.48
N ASP A 76 -8.42 8.74 10.99
CA ASP A 76 -7.21 9.45 11.43
C ASP A 76 -6.60 8.80 12.68
N VAL A 77 -5.28 8.66 12.67
CA VAL A 77 -4.48 8.34 13.84
C VAL A 77 -4.18 9.64 14.59
N PRO A 78 -4.47 9.73 15.91
CA PRO A 78 -4.18 10.93 16.68
C PRO A 78 -2.67 11.17 16.82
N ASP A 79 -2.25 12.41 17.02
CA ASP A 79 -0.85 12.72 17.32
C ASP A 79 -0.44 12.15 18.69
N CYS A 80 0.84 11.77 18.82
CA CYS A 80 1.35 11.28 20.09
C CYS A 80 1.41 12.38 21.15
N ALA A 81 0.68 12.19 22.25
CA ALA A 81 0.92 12.95 23.47
C ALA A 81 2.31 12.62 24.06
N PRO A 82 2.94 13.55 24.81
CA PRO A 82 4.21 13.28 25.47
C PRO A 82 4.16 12.00 26.33
N GLY A 83 5.08 11.07 26.10
CA GLY A 83 5.14 9.79 26.82
C GLY A 83 4.12 8.74 26.39
N SER A 84 3.32 8.99 25.34
CA SER A 84 2.37 8.00 24.83
C SER A 84 3.07 6.78 24.20
N THR A 85 2.57 5.60 24.52
CA THR A 85 2.96 4.30 23.92
C THR A 85 1.83 3.67 23.09
N GLY A 86 0.72 4.38 22.91
CA GLY A 86 -0.47 3.89 22.19
C GLY A 86 -0.42 4.11 20.67
N LEU A 87 -1.54 3.81 19.99
CA LEU A 87 -1.73 4.10 18.57
C LEU A 87 -1.76 5.62 18.34
N CYS A 88 -0.64 6.18 17.91
CA CYS A 88 -0.50 7.60 17.65
C CYS A 88 0.57 7.88 16.58
N LEU A 89 0.55 9.08 15.99
CA LEU A 89 1.55 9.54 15.04
C LEU A 89 2.64 10.34 15.76
N LYS A 90 3.90 9.90 15.63
CA LYS A 90 5.02 10.70 16.11
C LYS A 90 5.17 11.95 15.25
N GLN A 91 5.46 13.08 15.88
CA GLN A 91 5.78 14.31 15.17
C GLN A 91 7.18 14.21 14.57
N ALA A 92 7.33 14.79 13.36
CA ALA A 92 8.62 14.91 12.72
C ALA A 92 9.56 15.78 13.57
N GLN A 93 10.75 15.28 13.85
CA GLN A 93 11.80 16.10 14.42
C GLN A 93 12.32 17.06 13.34
N PRO A 94 12.66 18.32 13.69
CA PRO A 94 13.32 19.23 12.77
C PRO A 94 14.58 18.57 12.23
N VAL A 95 14.63 18.33 10.92
CA VAL A 95 15.85 17.80 10.27
C VAL A 95 16.82 18.97 10.17
N THR A 96 17.85 18.99 11.01
CA THR A 96 18.94 19.96 10.88
C THR A 96 19.58 19.78 9.50
N PRO A 97 19.80 20.86 8.71
CA PRO A 97 20.51 20.74 7.45
C PRO A 97 21.86 20.05 7.69
N ALA A 98 22.11 18.93 7.02
CA ALA A 98 23.39 18.25 7.18
C ALA A 98 24.52 19.13 6.64
N ALA A 99 25.70 19.00 7.25
CA ALA A 99 26.93 19.66 6.85
C ALA A 99 27.29 19.45 5.36
N ASP A 100 28.19 20.28 4.84
CA ASP A 100 28.64 20.38 3.44
C ASP A 100 29.27 19.10 2.82
N VAL A 101 29.22 17.95 3.49
CA VAL A 101 29.67 16.66 2.94
C VAL A 101 28.45 15.77 2.67
N ALA A 102 28.35 15.22 1.47
CA ALA A 102 27.29 14.26 1.13
C ALA A 102 27.39 13.04 2.08
N PRO A 103 26.37 12.76 2.89
CA PRO A 103 26.43 11.67 3.86
C PRO A 103 26.47 10.34 3.11
N LEU A 104 27.38 9.45 3.50
CA LEU A 104 27.31 8.04 3.10
C LEU A 104 26.15 7.39 3.85
N VAL A 105 25.37 6.55 3.16
CA VAL A 105 24.35 5.72 3.81
C VAL A 105 25.04 4.75 4.76
N LYS A 106 24.74 4.86 6.07
CA LYS A 106 25.37 4.03 7.12
C LYS A 106 24.63 2.74 7.36
N ARG A 107 23.33 2.80 7.65
CA ARG A 107 22.46 1.63 7.77
C ARG A 107 21.35 1.67 6.72
N ARG A 108 20.85 0.49 6.41
CA ARG A 108 19.72 0.29 5.51
C ARG A 108 18.67 -0.49 6.29
N VAL A 109 17.52 0.10 6.55
CA VAL A 109 16.45 -0.50 7.36
C VAL A 109 15.23 -0.70 6.48
N ALA A 110 14.57 -1.85 6.57
CA ALA A 110 13.34 -2.09 5.83
C ALA A 110 12.22 -2.67 6.70
N LEU A 111 11.00 -2.21 6.43
CA LEU A 111 9.77 -2.78 6.97
C LEU A 111 8.90 -3.26 5.84
N LEU A 112 8.56 -4.55 5.84
CA LEU A 112 7.75 -5.17 4.81
C LEU A 112 6.47 -5.70 5.46
N VAL A 113 5.32 -5.20 5.01
CA VAL A 113 4.00 -5.59 5.49
C VAL A 113 3.29 -6.39 4.39
N GLY A 114 2.91 -7.62 4.70
CA GLY A 114 2.17 -8.51 3.80
C GLY A 114 0.88 -8.97 4.44
N ASN A 115 -0.25 -8.46 3.96
CA ASN A 115 -1.57 -8.78 4.50
C ASN A 115 -2.32 -9.73 3.56
N THR A 116 -2.59 -10.94 4.06
CA THR A 116 -3.15 -12.09 3.33
C THR A 116 -4.46 -12.55 3.97
N ALA A 117 -4.47 -12.77 5.29
CA ALA A 117 -5.53 -13.42 6.04
C ALA A 117 -6.61 -12.45 6.54
N TYR A 118 -7.31 -11.80 5.62
CA TYR A 118 -8.46 -10.96 5.93
C TYR A 118 -9.65 -11.78 6.45
N LYS A 119 -10.42 -11.20 7.37
CA LYS A 119 -11.66 -11.80 7.85
C LYS A 119 -12.82 -11.41 6.93
N MET A 120 -13.67 -12.39 6.66
CA MET A 120 -14.93 -12.14 5.95
C MET A 120 -15.71 -10.99 6.61
N PRO A 121 -16.32 -10.09 5.82
CA PRO A 121 -16.55 -10.21 4.37
C PRO A 121 -15.43 -9.67 3.47
N ILE A 122 -14.29 -9.21 4.01
CA ILE A 122 -13.13 -8.81 3.20
C ILE A 122 -12.45 -10.07 2.66
N PRO A 123 -12.31 -10.26 1.34
CA PRO A 123 -11.68 -11.45 0.78
C PRO A 123 -10.20 -11.55 1.18
N PRO A 124 -9.68 -12.75 1.49
CA PRO A 124 -8.24 -12.94 1.65
C PRO A 124 -7.50 -12.72 0.32
N LEU A 125 -6.20 -12.45 0.40
CA LEU A 125 -5.28 -12.36 -0.75
C LEU A 125 -4.30 -13.52 -0.72
N GLU A 126 -3.82 -13.98 -1.87
CA GLU A 126 -2.96 -15.18 -1.95
C GLU A 126 -1.46 -14.87 -1.88
N THR A 127 -1.00 -13.79 -2.53
CA THR A 127 0.44 -13.51 -2.76
C THR A 127 1.17 -12.69 -1.69
N PRO A 128 0.55 -11.77 -0.90
CA PRO A 128 1.32 -10.79 -0.11
C PRO A 128 2.36 -11.38 0.85
N ALA A 129 2.06 -12.51 1.51
CA ALA A 129 3.01 -13.19 2.38
C ALA A 129 4.24 -13.74 1.63
N ALA A 130 4.04 -14.29 0.43
CA ALA A 130 5.13 -14.77 -0.43
C ALA A 130 5.95 -13.59 -0.99
N ASP A 131 5.27 -12.51 -1.39
CA ASP A 131 5.90 -11.29 -1.91
C ASP A 131 6.87 -10.69 -0.88
N VAL A 132 6.42 -10.46 0.36
CA VAL A 132 7.29 -9.91 1.40
C VAL A 132 8.42 -10.86 1.80
N ALA A 133 8.20 -12.18 1.76
CA ALA A 133 9.25 -13.14 2.08
C ALA A 133 10.39 -13.08 1.05
N LYS A 134 10.07 -13.07 -0.24
CA LYS A 134 11.09 -13.04 -1.30
C LYS A 134 11.77 -11.67 -1.39
N ILE A 135 11.03 -10.57 -1.27
CA ILE A 135 11.62 -9.23 -1.23
C ILE A 135 12.56 -9.09 -0.02
N ALA A 136 12.20 -9.64 1.16
CA ALA A 136 13.07 -9.62 2.33
C ALA A 136 14.39 -10.37 2.08
N GLU A 137 14.34 -11.52 1.40
CA GLU A 137 15.53 -12.28 1.03
C GLU A 137 16.46 -11.46 0.12
N VAL A 138 15.92 -10.84 -0.94
CA VAL A 138 16.69 -10.03 -1.89
C VAL A 138 17.30 -8.80 -1.21
N LEU A 139 16.52 -8.08 -0.40
CA LEU A 139 16.99 -6.89 0.32
C LEU A 139 18.11 -7.22 1.33
N ARG A 140 18.00 -8.34 2.06
CA ARG A 140 19.05 -8.79 2.99
C ARG A 140 20.32 -9.20 2.25
N SER A 141 20.18 -10.10 1.27
CA SER A 141 21.31 -10.76 0.62
C SER A 141 22.09 -9.86 -0.34
N ARG A 142 21.39 -8.99 -1.09
CA ARG A 142 22.02 -8.17 -2.13
C ARG A 142 22.29 -6.74 -1.68
N PHE A 143 21.42 -6.18 -0.86
CA PHE A 143 21.48 -4.76 -0.52
C PHE A 143 21.87 -4.49 0.94
N GLY A 144 21.99 -5.53 1.77
CA GLY A 144 22.40 -5.40 3.18
C GLY A 144 21.38 -4.68 4.06
N TYR A 145 20.08 -4.80 3.78
CA TYR A 145 19.05 -4.23 4.65
C TYR A 145 18.85 -5.05 5.92
N GLU A 146 18.66 -4.36 7.03
CA GLU A 146 18.05 -4.86 8.26
C GLU A 146 16.53 -4.92 8.07
N VAL A 147 16.01 -6.11 7.72
CA VAL A 147 14.60 -6.27 7.33
C VAL A 147 13.73 -6.82 8.47
N GLN A 148 12.68 -6.08 8.82
CA GLN A 148 11.53 -6.55 9.61
C GLN A 148 10.35 -6.89 8.68
N VAL A 149 9.73 -8.06 8.89
CA VAL A 149 8.52 -8.48 8.16
C VAL A 149 7.35 -8.54 9.13
N LEU A 150 6.21 -7.97 8.75
CA LEU A 150 4.93 -8.10 9.45
C LEU A 150 3.93 -8.81 8.52
N ASN A 151 3.50 -10.00 8.91
CA ASN A 151 2.44 -10.72 8.20
C ASN A 151 1.11 -10.47 8.91
N ASN A 152 0.08 -10.14 8.13
CA ASN A 152 -1.28 -9.92 8.63
C ASN A 152 -1.33 -8.91 9.77
N ALA A 153 -0.76 -7.73 9.52
CA ALA A 153 -0.65 -6.65 10.49
C ALA A 153 -1.94 -5.83 10.57
N GLY A 154 -2.38 -5.53 11.78
CA GLY A 154 -3.45 -4.55 12.03
C GLY A 154 -2.94 -3.12 11.96
N LYS A 155 -3.86 -2.14 12.02
CA LYS A 155 -3.49 -0.71 12.02
C LYS A 155 -2.47 -0.35 13.11
N GLY A 156 -2.70 -0.87 14.32
CA GLY A 156 -1.83 -0.65 15.48
C GLY A 156 -0.40 -1.14 15.26
N ASP A 157 -0.24 -2.32 14.66
CA ASP A 157 1.06 -2.94 14.41
C ASP A 157 1.90 -2.15 13.41
N ILE A 158 1.26 -1.74 12.31
CA ILE A 158 1.89 -0.96 11.22
C ILE A 158 2.38 0.38 11.76
N VAL A 159 1.50 1.15 12.42
CA VAL A 159 1.86 2.46 12.99
C VAL A 159 2.96 2.31 14.03
N SER A 160 2.87 1.32 14.90
CA SER A 160 3.89 1.08 15.93
C SER A 160 5.25 0.71 15.33
N ALA A 161 5.28 -0.08 14.26
CA ALA A 161 6.52 -0.44 13.58
C ALA A 161 7.18 0.76 12.91
N VAL A 162 6.40 1.59 12.20
CA VAL A 162 6.94 2.81 11.60
C VAL A 162 7.42 3.79 12.68
N ASN A 163 6.70 3.93 13.79
CA ASN A 163 7.12 4.75 14.93
C ASN A 163 8.41 4.25 15.62
N ARG A 164 8.68 2.94 15.58
CA ARG A 164 9.96 2.37 16.06
C ARG A 164 11.08 2.73 15.11
N ILE A 165 10.88 2.57 13.80
CA ILE A 165 11.87 2.98 12.79
C ILE A 165 12.18 4.47 12.92
N ALA A 166 11.16 5.32 12.98
CA ALA A 166 11.33 6.76 13.14
C ALA A 166 12.12 7.17 14.40
N ALA A 167 12.16 6.32 15.44
CA ALA A 167 12.93 6.57 16.66
C ALA A 167 14.34 5.96 16.64
N ASP A 168 14.58 4.94 15.82
CA ASP A 168 15.85 4.23 15.74
C ASP A 168 16.79 4.84 14.68
N VAL A 169 16.24 5.16 13.50
CA VAL A 169 17.05 5.58 12.35
C VAL A 169 17.53 7.03 12.47
N GLN A 170 18.67 7.31 11.85
CA GLN A 170 19.27 8.63 11.75
C GLN A 170 19.13 9.20 10.34
N ALA A 171 19.51 10.48 10.16
CA ALA A 171 19.39 11.17 8.88
C ALA A 171 20.26 10.56 7.76
N ASP A 172 21.34 9.88 8.12
CA ASP A 172 22.28 9.19 7.22
C ASP A 172 21.99 7.69 7.06
N ASP A 173 20.83 7.23 7.52
CA ASP A 173 20.30 5.90 7.20
C ASP A 173 19.40 5.96 5.96
N SER A 174 19.20 4.80 5.34
CA SER A 174 18.25 4.59 4.25
C SER A 174 17.11 3.69 4.71
N VAL A 175 15.87 4.05 4.37
CA VAL A 175 14.66 3.35 4.80
C VAL A 175 13.83 2.95 3.60
N LEU A 176 13.46 1.66 3.55
CA LEU A 176 12.50 1.11 2.59
C LEU A 176 11.28 0.58 3.34
N LEU A 177 10.10 1.13 3.05
CA LEU A 177 8.84 0.56 3.50
C LEU A 177 8.20 -0.17 2.32
N PHE A 178 7.72 -1.38 2.53
CA PHE A 178 6.94 -2.13 1.54
C PHE A 178 5.60 -2.52 2.14
N TYR A 179 4.51 -2.32 1.39
CA TYR A 179 3.17 -2.77 1.76
C TYR A 179 2.54 -3.55 0.60
N ALA A 180 2.06 -4.76 0.87
CA ALA A 180 1.19 -5.52 0.00
C ALA A 180 -0.08 -5.92 0.75
N GLY A 181 -1.24 -5.59 0.17
CA GLY A 181 -2.53 -5.83 0.79
C GLY A 181 -3.65 -5.04 0.12
N HIS A 182 -4.86 -5.16 0.66
CA HIS A 182 -6.01 -4.38 0.19
C HIS A 182 -5.78 -2.88 0.35
N GLY A 183 -6.28 -2.13 -0.63
CA GLY A 183 -6.36 -0.68 -0.63
C GLY A 183 -7.71 -0.22 -1.18
N TYR A 184 -8.07 1.03 -0.89
CA TYR A 184 -9.29 1.64 -1.44
C TYR A 184 -9.05 3.10 -1.80
N LEU A 185 -9.49 3.53 -2.98
CA LEU A 185 -9.49 4.93 -3.42
C LEU A 185 -10.93 5.46 -3.51
N MET A 186 -11.20 6.55 -2.81
CA MET A 186 -12.43 7.33 -2.94
C MET A 186 -12.25 8.34 -4.07
N GLU A 187 -12.68 8.00 -5.28
CA GLU A 187 -12.50 8.83 -6.48
C GLU A 187 -13.09 10.25 -6.35
N ASP A 188 -14.18 10.39 -5.60
CA ASP A 188 -14.88 11.67 -5.36
C ASP A 188 -14.08 12.65 -4.51
N THR A 189 -13.15 12.16 -3.70
CA THR A 189 -12.35 12.97 -2.76
C THR A 189 -10.84 12.83 -2.96
N ASP A 190 -10.40 11.93 -3.86
CA ASP A 190 -9.01 11.46 -4.04
C ASP A 190 -8.33 11.00 -2.73
N MET A 191 -9.14 10.75 -1.68
CA MET A 191 -8.68 10.13 -0.46
C MET A 191 -8.54 8.64 -0.71
N GLY A 192 -7.55 8.03 -0.10
CA GLY A 192 -7.61 6.60 -0.02
C GLY A 192 -6.75 6.04 1.08
N PHE A 193 -6.78 4.72 1.12
CA PHE A 193 -6.58 4.01 2.36
C PHE A 193 -5.87 2.68 2.10
N TRP A 194 -4.92 2.36 2.96
CA TRP A 194 -4.60 0.95 3.20
C TRP A 194 -5.67 0.33 4.08
N ILE A 195 -5.95 -0.95 3.81
CA ILE A 195 -6.90 -1.77 4.54
C ILE A 195 -6.10 -2.86 5.29
N PRO A 196 -5.79 -2.66 6.59
CA PRO A 196 -5.18 -3.66 7.46
C PRO A 196 -6.08 -4.88 7.70
N VAL A 197 -5.53 -5.99 8.22
CA VAL A 197 -6.33 -7.21 8.44
C VAL A 197 -7.39 -7.10 9.53
N ASP A 198 -7.28 -6.11 10.42
CA ASP A 198 -8.25 -5.77 11.46
C ASP A 198 -9.25 -4.68 11.01
N ALA A 199 -9.26 -4.33 9.73
CA ALA A 199 -10.22 -3.40 9.15
C ALA A 199 -11.66 -3.92 9.21
N SER A 200 -12.60 -2.99 9.28
CA SER A 200 -14.03 -3.25 9.18
C SER A 200 -14.56 -2.73 7.85
N VAL A 201 -15.58 -3.40 7.32
CA VAL A 201 -16.34 -2.89 6.18
C VAL A 201 -17.40 -1.85 6.57
N LYS A 202 -17.70 -1.76 7.87
CA LYS A 202 -18.74 -0.89 8.43
C LYS A 202 -18.21 0.44 8.96
N THR A 203 -16.93 0.48 9.31
CA THR A 203 -16.28 1.68 9.83
C THR A 203 -14.84 1.77 9.35
N ALA A 204 -14.37 3.00 9.12
CA ALA A 204 -13.02 3.30 8.69
C ALA A 204 -12.00 3.43 9.84
N ALA A 205 -12.39 3.19 11.10
CA ALA A 205 -11.54 3.38 12.28
C ALA A 205 -10.16 2.68 12.17
N ASN A 206 -10.13 1.48 11.58
CA ASN A 206 -8.92 0.68 11.40
C ASN A 206 -8.29 0.81 10.00
N TRP A 207 -8.73 1.76 9.18
CA TRP A 207 -8.09 2.07 7.90
C TRP A 207 -6.94 3.06 8.11
N ILE A 208 -6.01 3.16 7.17
CA ILE A 208 -4.88 4.11 7.24
C ILE A 208 -4.90 5.00 5.99
N SER A 209 -5.16 6.30 6.16
CA SER A 209 -5.26 7.26 5.06
C SER A 209 -3.89 7.61 4.45
N ASN A 210 -3.84 8.09 3.19
CA ASN A 210 -2.62 8.72 2.63
C ASN A 210 -2.07 9.83 3.52
N THR A 211 -2.96 10.61 4.13
CA THR A 211 -2.58 11.71 5.00
C THR A 211 -1.78 11.19 6.19
N ASP A 212 -2.22 10.10 6.81
CA ASP A 212 -1.49 9.48 7.91
C ASP A 212 -0.25 8.72 7.44
N ILE A 213 -0.28 8.07 6.28
CA ILE A 213 0.93 7.50 5.65
C ILE A 213 1.98 8.60 5.45
N SER A 214 1.59 9.75 4.90
CA SER A 214 2.49 10.88 4.69
C SER A 214 3.05 11.41 6.01
N LYS A 215 2.23 11.56 7.06
CA LYS A 215 2.69 11.95 8.41
C LYS A 215 3.67 10.93 8.99
N LEU A 216 3.41 9.63 8.84
CA LEU A 216 4.32 8.55 9.26
C LEU A 216 5.66 8.62 8.53
N LEU A 217 5.65 8.83 7.22
CA LEU A 217 6.86 9.02 6.41
C LEU A 217 7.61 10.29 6.81
N LYS A 218 6.89 11.37 7.11
CA LYS A 218 7.47 12.63 7.58
C LYS A 218 8.18 12.48 8.93
N ALA A 219 7.67 11.61 9.80
CA ALA A 219 8.25 11.35 11.10
C ALA A 219 9.61 10.64 11.04
N ILE A 220 9.90 9.93 9.93
CA ILE A 220 11.18 9.25 9.72
C ILE A 220 12.26 10.29 9.33
N PRO A 221 13.35 10.42 10.11
CA PRO A 221 14.38 11.44 9.89
C PRO A 221 15.34 11.11 8.74
N ALA A 222 15.38 9.84 8.30
CA ALA A 222 16.22 9.38 7.19
C ALA A 222 16.05 10.25 5.93
N LYS A 223 17.18 10.60 5.29
CA LYS A 223 17.16 11.35 4.04
C LYS A 223 16.81 10.51 2.83
N GLN A 224 17.09 9.20 2.86
CA GLN A 224 16.73 8.28 1.78
C GLN A 224 15.55 7.45 2.26
N LEU A 225 14.36 7.74 1.77
CA LEU A 225 13.12 7.04 2.13
C LEU A 225 12.31 6.71 0.88
N ILE A 226 12.06 5.42 0.67
CA ILE A 226 11.12 4.94 -0.35
C ILE A 226 9.99 4.15 0.30
N LEU A 227 8.76 4.43 -0.13
CA LEU A 227 7.61 3.57 0.09
C LEU A 227 7.28 2.83 -1.20
N VAL A 228 7.34 1.51 -1.16
CA VAL A 228 6.88 0.64 -2.24
C VAL A 228 5.51 0.07 -1.84
N SER A 229 4.48 0.28 -2.63
CA SER A 229 3.11 -0.11 -2.27
C SER A 229 2.46 -0.89 -3.40
N ASP A 230 2.14 -2.14 -3.12
CA ASP A 230 1.35 -3.04 -3.96
C ASP A 230 -0.08 -3.14 -3.42
N SER A 231 -0.87 -2.10 -3.69
CA SER A 231 -2.26 -1.97 -3.22
C SER A 231 -3.02 -0.98 -4.08
N CYS A 232 -4.32 -1.20 -4.31
CA CYS A 232 -5.22 -0.29 -5.02
C CYS A 232 -5.40 1.06 -4.33
N PHE A 233 -4.40 1.93 -4.42
CA PHE A 233 -4.44 3.27 -3.84
C PHE A 233 -3.14 4.08 -4.04
N SER A 234 -2.01 3.38 -4.17
CA SER A 234 -0.68 3.97 -4.07
C SER A 234 -0.39 5.10 -5.06
N GLY A 235 -1.21 5.22 -6.11
CA GLY A 235 -1.12 6.30 -7.07
C GLY A 235 -1.37 7.69 -6.51
N SER A 236 -2.27 7.87 -5.54
CA SER A 236 -2.59 9.21 -5.00
C SER A 236 -1.36 9.90 -4.39
N LEU A 237 -0.50 9.15 -3.69
CA LEU A 237 0.76 9.66 -3.12
C LEU A 237 1.80 9.99 -4.20
N THR A 238 1.75 9.33 -5.37
CA THR A 238 2.68 9.63 -6.48
C THR A 238 2.27 10.85 -7.31
N LYS A 239 1.06 11.38 -7.12
CA LYS A 239 0.55 12.55 -7.86
C LYS A 239 1.09 13.89 -7.38
N GLU A 240 1.68 13.96 -6.17
CA GLU A 240 2.14 15.24 -5.61
C GLU A 240 3.26 15.87 -6.46
N GLN A 241 4.25 15.08 -6.87
CA GLN A 241 5.32 15.53 -7.75
C GLN A 241 5.95 14.36 -8.51
N LYS A 242 6.16 14.51 -9.82
CA LYS A 242 6.95 13.57 -10.62
C LYS A 242 8.44 13.74 -10.32
N VAL A 243 9.16 12.63 -10.18
CA VAL A 243 10.62 12.61 -10.04
C VAL A 243 11.24 12.47 -11.42
N ASN A 244 12.21 13.31 -11.76
CA ASN A 244 13.05 13.17 -12.93
C ASN A 244 14.48 12.89 -12.46
N ALA A 245 15.14 11.87 -13.01
CA ALA A 245 16.48 11.46 -12.59
C ALA A 245 17.56 11.71 -13.65
N ASP A 246 17.23 12.34 -14.78
CA ASP A 246 18.21 12.59 -15.82
C ASP A 246 19.34 13.51 -15.32
N GLY A 247 20.57 12.99 -15.31
CA GLY A 247 21.78 13.76 -14.99
C GLY A 247 22.03 14.05 -13.51
N ILE A 248 21.35 13.37 -12.57
CA ILE A 248 21.58 13.59 -11.13
C ILE A 248 22.84 12.85 -10.64
N LYS A 249 23.73 13.58 -9.96
CA LYS A 249 24.90 12.99 -9.28
C LYS A 249 24.50 12.42 -7.93
N ARG A 250 25.10 11.29 -7.55
CA ARG A 250 24.85 10.64 -6.25
C ARG A 250 24.98 11.58 -5.07
N GLU A 251 26.04 12.38 -5.04
CA GLU A 251 26.33 13.29 -3.93
C GLU A 251 25.23 14.34 -3.76
N ASP A 252 24.65 14.78 -4.88
CA ASP A 252 23.57 15.76 -4.92
C ASP A 252 22.25 15.16 -4.39
N VAL A 253 22.00 13.87 -4.67
CA VAL A 253 20.85 13.14 -4.10
C VAL A 253 20.98 13.02 -2.59
N LEU A 254 22.14 12.54 -2.11
CA LEU A 254 22.37 12.23 -0.68
C LEU A 254 22.36 13.48 0.21
N ARG A 255 22.62 14.66 -0.36
CA ARG A 255 22.50 15.94 0.36
C ARG A 255 21.05 16.30 0.65
N ARG A 256 20.11 15.88 -0.21
CA ARG A 256 18.69 16.21 -0.15
C ARG A 256 17.90 15.12 0.56
N ARG A 257 16.84 15.54 1.26
CA ARG A 257 15.87 14.58 1.77
C ARG A 257 14.95 14.15 0.62
N SER A 258 14.90 12.85 0.40
CA SER A 258 14.19 12.19 -0.68
C SER A 258 13.17 11.26 -0.07
N VAL A 259 11.90 11.63 -0.19
CA VAL A 259 10.77 10.76 0.13
C VAL A 259 10.03 10.47 -1.16
N VAL A 260 10.08 9.22 -1.61
CA VAL A 260 9.53 8.80 -2.90
C VAL A 260 8.64 7.57 -2.72
N VAL A 261 7.73 7.37 -3.66
CA VAL A 261 6.80 6.25 -3.69
C VAL A 261 6.90 5.53 -5.02
N LEU A 262 7.03 4.20 -4.96
CA LEU A 262 6.84 3.27 -6.07
C LEU A 262 5.53 2.50 -5.84
N SER A 263 4.62 2.61 -6.78
CA SER A 263 3.22 2.21 -6.66
C SER A 263 2.92 1.18 -7.73
N SER A 264 2.18 0.11 -7.42
CA SER A 264 1.78 -0.87 -8.46
C SER A 264 0.80 -0.27 -9.47
N GLY A 265 0.04 0.76 -9.06
CA GLY A 265 -0.82 1.56 -9.92
C GLY A 265 -2.08 0.82 -10.41
N GLY A 266 -3.16 1.56 -10.67
CA GLY A 266 -4.43 1.02 -11.15
C GLY A 266 -5.34 0.42 -10.08
N GLU A 267 -6.61 0.22 -10.47
CA GLU A 267 -7.60 -0.54 -9.71
C GLU A 267 -7.62 -1.98 -10.23
N GLU A 268 -7.28 -2.91 -9.33
CA GLU A 268 -7.06 -4.37 -9.46
C GLU A 268 -7.68 -5.13 -10.64
N PRO A 269 -6.98 -6.18 -11.09
CA PRO A 269 -6.44 -7.29 -10.28
C PRO A 269 -4.93 -7.20 -10.09
N VAL A 270 -4.49 -7.42 -8.85
CA VAL A 270 -3.45 -8.41 -8.64
C VAL A 270 -4.08 -9.72 -9.08
N SER A 271 -3.52 -10.35 -10.11
CA SER A 271 -3.94 -11.70 -10.46
C SER A 271 -3.79 -12.58 -9.23
N ASP A 272 -4.86 -13.23 -8.76
CA ASP A 272 -4.75 -14.27 -7.73
C ASP A 272 -3.83 -15.41 -8.23
N GLU A 273 -3.72 -15.60 -9.55
CA GLU A 273 -2.80 -16.56 -10.17
C GLU A 273 -1.34 -16.08 -10.17
N GLY A 274 -1.12 -14.78 -9.91
CA GLY A 274 0.21 -14.17 -9.82
C GLY A 274 1.14 -14.54 -10.98
N ARG A 275 2.44 -14.52 -10.71
CA ARG A 275 3.47 -15.20 -11.49
C ARG A 275 4.41 -15.88 -10.52
N ASN A 276 4.51 -17.21 -10.60
CA ASN A 276 5.32 -18.03 -9.69
C ASN A 276 5.01 -17.80 -8.20
N GLY A 277 3.73 -17.62 -7.85
CA GLY A 277 3.29 -17.40 -6.46
C GLY A 277 3.45 -15.96 -5.95
N HIS A 278 3.74 -15.01 -6.84
CA HIS A 278 3.90 -13.58 -6.53
C HIS A 278 2.89 -12.72 -7.27
N SER A 279 2.55 -11.54 -6.76
CA SER A 279 1.80 -10.56 -7.56
C SER A 279 2.57 -10.20 -8.84
N VAL A 280 1.90 -9.75 -9.91
CA VAL A 280 2.60 -9.34 -11.15
C VAL A 280 3.57 -8.18 -10.87
N PHE A 281 3.19 -7.24 -10.02
CA PHE A 281 4.04 -6.14 -9.60
C PHE A 281 5.23 -6.62 -8.77
N ALA A 282 4.99 -7.42 -7.73
CA ALA A 282 6.04 -7.95 -6.86
C ALA A 282 7.01 -8.83 -7.63
N TRP A 283 6.54 -9.68 -8.54
CA TRP A 283 7.38 -10.49 -9.42
C TRP A 283 8.35 -9.63 -10.24
N ASN A 284 7.85 -8.58 -10.89
CA ASN A 284 8.67 -7.68 -11.69
C ASN A 284 9.63 -6.85 -10.82
N LEU A 285 9.19 -6.45 -9.61
CA LEU A 285 10.05 -5.78 -8.63
C LEU A 285 11.18 -6.69 -8.16
N ILE A 286 10.88 -7.92 -7.74
CA ILE A 286 11.86 -8.93 -7.31
C ILE A 286 12.89 -9.16 -8.42
N THR A 287 12.42 -9.44 -9.64
CA THR A 287 13.29 -9.67 -10.80
C THR A 287 14.20 -8.47 -11.07
N THR A 288 13.66 -7.25 -10.97
CA THR A 288 14.43 -6.01 -11.15
C THR A 288 15.48 -5.84 -10.05
N LEU A 289 15.11 -6.05 -8.78
CA LEU A 289 16.03 -5.93 -7.65
C LEU A 289 17.14 -6.99 -7.69
N GLU A 290 16.84 -8.20 -8.15
CA GLU A 290 17.83 -9.27 -8.36
C GLU A 290 18.82 -8.94 -9.49
N ALA A 291 18.38 -8.22 -10.53
CA ALA A 291 19.22 -7.77 -11.63
C ALA A 291 19.95 -6.45 -11.35
N THR A 292 19.54 -5.72 -10.31
CA THR A 292 20.12 -4.41 -9.95
C THR A 292 21.57 -4.58 -9.47
N GLY A 293 22.44 -3.67 -9.92
CA GLY A 293 23.86 -3.64 -9.59
C GLY A 293 24.40 -2.22 -9.55
N GLY A 294 25.46 -2.01 -8.76
CA GLY A 294 26.02 -0.68 -8.55
C GLY A 294 25.04 0.26 -7.85
N ILE A 295 24.98 1.50 -8.34
CA ILE A 295 24.14 2.57 -7.82
C ILE A 295 23.03 2.82 -8.84
N THR A 296 21.81 2.44 -8.50
CA THR A 296 20.66 2.51 -9.40
C THR A 296 19.60 3.43 -8.82
N PRO A 297 19.25 4.54 -9.50
CA PRO A 297 18.14 5.40 -9.09
C PRO A 297 16.79 4.67 -9.06
N GLY A 298 15.91 5.08 -8.15
CA GLY A 298 14.58 4.51 -8.01
C GLY A 298 13.71 4.70 -9.26
N THR A 299 13.90 5.78 -10.01
CA THR A 299 13.32 5.95 -11.36
C THR A 299 13.75 4.88 -12.37
N GLU A 300 14.99 4.37 -12.30
CA GLU A 300 15.45 3.30 -13.19
C GLU A 300 14.85 1.95 -12.81
N VAL A 301 14.78 1.68 -11.50
CA VAL A 301 14.05 0.51 -10.97
C VAL A 301 12.58 0.58 -11.40
N TRP A 302 11.92 1.73 -11.21
CA TRP A 302 10.54 1.94 -11.67
C TRP A 302 10.39 1.69 -13.17
N ARG A 303 11.29 2.22 -14.01
CA ARG A 303 11.18 2.07 -15.48
C ARG A 303 11.22 0.60 -15.89
N SER A 304 12.06 -0.19 -15.24
CA SER A 304 12.17 -1.64 -15.48
C SER A 304 10.92 -2.37 -15.01
N VAL A 305 10.44 -2.07 -13.80
CA VAL A 305 9.20 -2.65 -13.25
C VAL A 305 7.99 -2.29 -14.12
N HIS A 306 7.85 -1.02 -14.49
CA HIS A 306 6.78 -0.52 -15.35
C HIS A 306 6.77 -1.24 -16.69
N GLY A 307 7.92 -1.36 -17.36
CA GLY A 307 8.04 -2.08 -18.63
C GLY A 307 7.64 -3.56 -18.52
N GLY A 308 8.05 -4.24 -17.45
CA GLY A 308 7.68 -5.63 -17.20
C GLY A 308 6.19 -5.83 -16.89
N VAL A 309 5.64 -4.99 -16.00
CA VAL A 309 4.23 -5.05 -15.60
C VAL A 309 3.31 -4.71 -16.77
N THR A 310 3.54 -3.61 -17.48
CA THR A 310 2.67 -3.16 -18.59
C THR A 310 2.67 -4.10 -19.80
N LYS A 311 3.71 -4.93 -19.94
CA LYS A 311 3.77 -5.97 -20.96
C LYS A 311 2.85 -7.14 -20.63
N ASP A 312 2.80 -7.52 -19.36
CA ASP A 312 2.12 -8.72 -18.89
C ASP A 312 0.67 -8.42 -18.42
N PHE A 313 0.37 -7.18 -18.03
CA PHE A 313 -0.89 -6.81 -17.39
C PHE A 313 -1.27 -5.33 -17.64
N PRO A 314 -2.58 -4.95 -17.73
CA PRO A 314 -3.06 -3.57 -17.87
C PRO A 314 -2.87 -2.69 -16.63
N GLN A 315 -1.92 -3.04 -15.77
CA GLN A 315 -1.52 -2.28 -14.61
C GLN A 315 -0.45 -1.26 -15.01
N GLN A 316 -0.48 -0.07 -14.40
CA GLN A 316 0.39 1.06 -14.74
C GLN A 316 1.15 1.52 -13.49
N PRO A 317 2.30 0.90 -13.15
CA PRO A 317 3.08 1.30 -11.98
C PRO A 317 3.44 2.78 -11.99
N GLN A 318 3.39 3.43 -10.83
CA GLN A 318 3.64 4.87 -10.72
C GLN A 318 4.85 5.15 -9.82
N TYR A 319 5.56 6.23 -10.11
CA TYR A 319 6.68 6.71 -9.32
C TYR A 319 6.57 8.21 -9.10
N GLY A 320 6.71 8.66 -7.86
CA GLY A 320 6.57 10.07 -7.51
C GLY A 320 7.16 10.41 -6.15
N ALA A 321 7.26 11.71 -5.88
CA ALA A 321 7.73 12.26 -4.62
C ALA A 321 6.56 12.61 -3.70
N VAL A 322 6.75 12.43 -2.39
CA VAL A 322 5.77 12.81 -1.35
C VAL A 322 6.25 14.11 -0.71
N VAL A 323 5.86 15.23 -1.30
CA VAL A 323 6.20 16.59 -0.84
C VAL A 323 5.62 16.85 0.53
N SER A 324 4.39 16.39 0.78
CA SER A 324 3.71 16.48 2.08
C SER A 324 4.49 15.78 3.21
N ALA A 325 5.26 14.75 2.86
CA ALA A 325 6.14 14.03 3.78
C ALA A 325 7.53 14.67 3.90
N GLY A 326 7.82 15.78 3.22
CA GLY A 326 9.07 16.52 3.31
C GLY A 326 10.14 16.12 2.28
N HIS A 327 9.74 15.66 1.09
CA HIS A 327 10.65 15.53 -0.05
C HIS A 327 11.22 16.90 -0.46
N MET A 328 12.52 16.96 -0.77
CA MET A 328 13.19 18.15 -1.29
C MET A 328 13.42 18.03 -2.79
N ALA A 329 13.17 19.10 -3.55
CA ALA A 329 13.33 19.12 -4.99
C ALA A 329 14.73 18.65 -5.44
N GLY A 330 14.76 17.75 -6.44
CA GLY A 330 15.98 17.08 -6.91
C GLY A 330 16.40 15.89 -6.05
N GLY A 331 15.56 15.48 -5.09
CA GLY A 331 15.71 14.23 -4.36
C GLY A 331 15.36 13.02 -5.21
N GLU A 332 15.99 11.90 -4.90
CA GLU A 332 15.82 10.60 -5.54
C GLU A 332 16.18 9.51 -4.50
N TYR A 333 15.69 8.29 -4.68
CA TYR A 333 16.14 7.15 -3.89
C TYR A 333 17.19 6.34 -4.64
N LEU A 334 18.27 5.97 -3.96
CA LEU A 334 19.34 5.16 -4.55
C LEU A 334 19.30 3.73 -4.02
N PHE A 335 19.13 2.78 -4.92
CA PHE A 335 19.38 1.36 -4.66
C PHE A 335 20.88 1.12 -4.84
N GLU A 336 21.60 0.93 -3.74
CA GLU A 336 23.04 0.70 -3.72
C GLU A 336 23.35 -0.73 -3.27
N VAL A 337 23.97 -1.51 -4.14
CA VAL A 337 24.56 -2.82 -3.79
C VAL A 337 25.90 -2.57 -3.08
N PRO A 338 26.09 -3.03 -1.82
CA PRO A 338 27.30 -2.79 -1.03
C PRO A 338 28.62 -3.32 -1.60
#